data_AF-A0A832BD52-F1
#
_entry.id   AF-A0A832BD52-F1
#
_cell.length_a   1.000
_cell.length_b   1.000
_cell.length_c   1.000
_cell.angle_alpha   90.00
_cell.angle_beta   90.00
_cell.angle_gamma   90.00
#
_symmetry.space_group_name_H-M   'P 1'
#
loop_
_entity.id
_entity.type
_entity.pdbx_description
1 polymer ?
#
loop_
_entity_poly.entity_id
_entity_poly.type
_entity_poly.pdbx_seq_one_letter_code
_entity_poly.pdbx_strand_id
1 'polypeptide(L)' 'AAPVVREGQVFVPMKFLGLALNASVYWDEPSRTVVITTREGLR' A
#
# COMPACT_ATOMS: atom_id res chain seq x y z
N ALA A 1 -9.38 4.16 -7.14
CA ALA A 1 -9.52 2.97 -7.99
C ALA A 1 -10.35 1.93 -7.23
N ALA A 2 -11.08 1.06 -7.95
CA ALA A 2 -11.82 -0.05 -7.35
C ALA A 2 -10.93 -1.32 -7.31
N PRO A 3 -11.18 -2.27 -6.40
CA PRO A 3 -10.56 -3.58 -6.44
C PRO A 3 -10.88 -4.35 -7.74
N VAL A 4 -9.96 -5.22 -8.18
CA VAL A 4 -10.10 -6.01 -9.40
C VAL A 4 -9.78 -7.47 -9.09
N VAL A 5 -10.56 -8.42 -9.63
CA VAL A 5 -10.25 -9.85 -9.51
C VAL A 5 -9.49 -10.32 -10.74
N ARG A 6 -8.36 -11.02 -10.56
CA ARG A 6 -7.60 -11.67 -11.62
C ARG A 6 -7.10 -13.02 -11.14
N GLU A 7 -7.36 -14.07 -11.90
CA GLU A 7 -6.90 -15.44 -11.59
C GLU A 7 -7.30 -15.92 -10.18
N GLY A 8 -8.49 -15.52 -9.72
CA GLY A 8 -8.98 -15.84 -8.37
C GLY A 8 -8.36 -14.98 -7.24
N GLN A 9 -7.47 -14.05 -7.56
CA GLN A 9 -6.87 -13.11 -6.60
C GLN A 9 -7.51 -11.72 -6.70
N VAL A 10 -7.72 -11.07 -5.55
CA VAL A 10 -8.24 -9.70 -5.48
C VAL A 10 -7.07 -8.72 -5.39
N PHE A 11 -6.92 -7.88 -6.40
CA PHE A 11 -5.98 -6.77 -6.44
C PHE A 11 -6.67 -5.52 -5.92
N VAL A 12 -6.23 -5.04 -4.76
CA VAL A 12 -6.77 -3.84 -4.10
C VAL A 12 -5.78 -2.68 -4.29
N PRO A 13 -6.25 -1.44 -4.53
CA PRO A 13 -5.36 -0.29 -4.60
C PRO A 13 -4.53 -0.12 -3.32
N MET A 14 -3.21 -0.09 -3.44
CA MET A 14 -2.27 -0.04 -2.30
C MET A 14 -2.57 1.12 -1.33
N LYS A 15 -2.90 2.30 -1.86
CA LYS A 15 -3.25 3.49 -1.04
C LYS A 15 -4.42 3.23 -0.08
N PHE A 16 -5.39 2.42 -0.49
CA PHE A 16 -6.54 2.09 0.35
C PHE A 16 -6.13 1.18 1.51
N LEU A 17 -5.33 0.14 1.24
CA LEU A 17 -4.84 -0.77 2.26
C LEU A 17 -3.92 -0.06 3.28
N GLY A 18 -3.03 0.81 2.80
CA GLY A 18 -2.15 1.58 3.69
C GLY A 18 -2.93 2.41 4.72
N LEU A 19 -3.99 3.11 4.29
CA LEU A 19 -4.85 3.87 5.19
C LEU A 19 -5.61 2.98 6.18
N ALA A 20 -6.18 1.86 5.71
CA ALA A 20 -6.92 0.93 6.56
C ALA A 20 -6.04 0.29 7.66
N LEU A 21 -4.75 0.10 7.38
CA LEU A 21 -3.77 -0.48 8.30
C LEU A 21 -3.05 0.56 9.16
N ASN A 22 -3.52 1.82 9.18
CA ASN A 22 -2.86 2.94 9.87
C ASN A 22 -1.37 3.10 9.47
N ALA A 23 -1.03 2.79 8.22
CA ALA A 23 0.30 2.94 7.66
C ALA A 23 0.48 4.32 7.00
N SER A 24 1.68 4.87 7.10
CA SER A 24 2.09 6.04 6.31
C SER A 24 2.55 5.59 4.93
N VAL A 25 2.02 6.22 3.88
CA VAL A 25 2.39 5.93 2.48
C VAL A 25 2.84 7.22 1.80
N TYR A 26 4.05 7.21 1.22
CA TYR A 26 4.55 8.33 0.42
C TYR A 26 5.26 7.86 -0.84
N TRP A 27 5.34 8.76 -1.81
CA TRP A 27 6.05 8.54 -3.08
C TRP A 27 7.42 9.18 -3.00
N ASP A 28 8.47 8.37 -3.18
CA ASP A 28 9.83 8.87 -3.41
C ASP A 28 10.06 8.99 -4.92
N GLU A 29 10.02 10.23 -5.39
CA GLU A 29 10.14 10.54 -6.82
C GLU A 29 11.51 10.16 -7.40
N PRO A 30 12.65 10.48 -6.76
CA PRO A 30 13.98 10.19 -7.31
C PRO A 30 14.22 8.70 -7.57
N SER A 31 13.80 7.82 -6.66
CA SER A 31 13.95 6.37 -6.83
C SER A 31 12.76 5.71 -7.52
N ARG A 32 11.69 6.48 -7.78
CA ARG A 32 10.39 5.98 -8.29
C ARG A 32 9.83 4.85 -7.42
N THR A 33 9.91 5.03 -6.10
CA THR A 33 9.54 4.03 -5.11
C THR A 33 8.34 4.47 -4.27
N VAL A 34 7.42 3.54 -4.02
CA VAL A 34 6.39 3.72 -2.99
C VAL A 34 6.95 3.25 -1.66
N VAL A 35 7.01 4.13 -0.67
CA VAL A 35 7.47 3.79 0.69
C VAL A 35 6.28 3.67 1.62
N ILE A 36 6.25 2.60 2.41
CA ILE A 36 5.18 2.27 3.35
C ILE A 36 5.81 2.04 4.72
N THR A 37 5.27 2.71 5.73
CA THR A 37 5.75 2.59 7.12
C THR A 37 4.60 2.24 8.05
N THR A 38 4.72 1.11 8.74
CA THR A 38 3.77 0.61 9.74
C THR A 38 4.40 0.65 11.13
N ARG A 39 3.63 1.03 12.15
CA ARG A 39 4.12 1.07 13.55
C ARG A 39 4.51 -0.30 14.12
N GLU A 40 3.95 -1.39 13.60
CA GLU A 40 4.19 -2.75 14.09
C GLU A 40 5.54 -3.35 13.68
N GLY A 41 6.23 -2.78 12.69
CA GLY A 41 7.56 -3.24 12.25
C GLY A 41 8.73 -2.77 13.14
N LEU A 42 8.44 -2.09 14.25
CA LEU A 42 9.43 -1.57 15.21
C LEU A 42 9.52 -2.43 16.49
N ARG A 43 9.13 -3.71 16.45
CA ARG A 43 9.32 -4.66 17.54
C ARG A 43 10.58 -5.50 17.35
#